data_AF-A0A354X6Q9-F1
#
_entry.id   AF-A0A354X6Q9-F1
#
_cell.length_a   1.000
_cell.length_b   1.000
_cell.length_c   1.000
_cell.angle_alpha   90.00
_cell.angle_beta   90.00
_cell.angle_gamma   90.00
#
_symmetry.space_group_name_H-M   'P 1'
#
loop_
_entity.id
_entity.type
_entity.pdbx_description
1 polymer ?
#
loop_
_entity_poly.entity_id
_entity_poly.type
_entity_poly.pdbx_seq_one_letter_code
_entity_poly.pdbx_strand_id
1 'polypeptide(L)'
;MNRGPFIPQKSNLIVGRTLPEEEIYLISGENITPIDQKLHIGITSDNKAFITDSSSREEEILLPPEEMNKLVVPYGKRTSITLSDGTKVWLNSG
;
A
#
# COMPACT_ATOMS: atom_id res chain seq x y z
N MET A 1 40.17 27.73 -16.37
CA MET A 1 39.11 27.89 -15.35
C MET A 1 38.21 26.67 -15.42
N ASN A 2 38.39 25.70 -14.52
CA ASN A 2 37.61 24.46 -14.49
C ASN A 2 36.37 24.66 -13.61
N ARG A 3 35.17 24.62 -14.19
CA ARG A 3 33.92 24.54 -13.43
C ARG A 3 33.67 23.07 -13.11
N GLY A 4 33.71 22.72 -11.82
CA GLY A 4 33.43 21.36 -11.33
C GLY A 4 31.99 20.92 -11.68
N PRO A 5 31.72 19.60 -11.65
CA PRO A 5 30.43 19.07 -12.06
C PRO A 5 29.31 19.56 -11.13
N PHE A 6 28.23 20.05 -11.73
CA PHE A 6 26.99 20.38 -11.05
C PHE A 6 26.32 19.09 -10.57
N ILE A 7 26.31 18.85 -9.26
CA ILE A 7 25.51 17.77 -8.67
C ILE A 7 24.11 18.35 -8.46
N PRO A 8 23.08 17.92 -9.22
CA PRO A 8 21.73 18.37 -8.96
C PRO A 8 21.32 17.89 -7.57
N GLN A 9 21.04 18.83 -6.66
CA GLN A 9 20.39 18.50 -5.39
C GLN A 9 19.05 17.85 -5.71
N LYS A 10 18.85 16.63 -5.20
CA LYS A 10 17.58 15.92 -5.24
C LYS A 10 16.53 16.84 -4.60
N SER A 11 15.68 17.45 -5.42
CA SER A 11 14.60 18.29 -4.92
C SER A 11 13.63 17.42 -4.12
N ASN A 12 13.28 17.84 -2.91
CA ASN A 12 12.18 17.24 -2.15
C ASN A 12 10.87 17.56 -2.87
N LEU A 13 10.55 16.79 -3.92
CA LEU A 13 9.32 16.90 -4.68
C LEU A 13 8.19 16.28 -3.86
N ILE A 14 7.27 17.12 -3.38
CA ILE A 14 6.04 16.65 -2.75
C ILE A 14 4.99 16.46 -3.85
N VAL A 15 4.63 15.21 -4.12
CA VAL A 15 3.59 14.86 -5.10
C VAL A 15 2.29 14.58 -4.36
N GLY A 16 1.29 15.47 -4.53
CA GLY A 16 -0.08 15.20 -4.13
C GLY A 16 -0.77 14.27 -5.14
N ARG A 17 -1.52 13.28 -4.67
CA ARG A 17 -2.34 12.40 -5.52
C ARG A 17 -3.77 12.39 -4.99
N THR A 18 -4.75 12.62 -5.86
CA THR A 18 -6.17 12.40 -5.54
C THR A 18 -6.50 10.94 -5.81
N LEU A 19 -6.94 10.22 -4.79
CA LEU A 19 -7.44 8.85 -4.93
C LEU A 19 -8.95 8.90 -5.21
N PRO A 20 -9.46 8.11 -6.17
CA PRO A 20 -10.90 7.90 -6.32
C PRO A 20 -11.51 7.39 -5.00
N GLU A 21 -12.72 7.84 -4.66
CA GLU A 21 -13.40 7.38 -3.42
C GLU A 21 -14.06 6.00 -3.58
N GLU A 22 -13.79 5.33 -4.70
CA GLU A 22 -14.55 4.16 -5.14
C GLU A 22 -13.85 2.84 -4.82
N GLU A 23 -12.58 2.83 -4.42
CA GLU A 23 -11.79 1.60 -4.22
C GLU A 23 -10.96 1.66 -2.92
N ILE A 24 -10.62 0.49 -2.39
CA ILE A 24 -9.68 0.39 -1.26
C ILE A 24 -8.27 0.46 -1.84
N TYR A 25 -7.35 1.19 -1.20
CA TYR A 25 -5.97 1.29 -1.67
C TYR A 25 -4.98 0.83 -0.61
N LEU A 26 -4.02 0.00 -1.01
CA LEU A 26 -2.78 -0.22 -0.27
C LEU A 26 -1.69 0.65 -0.88
N ILE A 27 -1.13 1.54 -0.07
CA ILE A 27 -0.05 2.44 -0.46
C ILE A 27 1.20 1.99 0.28
N SER A 28 2.24 1.65 -0.48
CA SER A 28 3.54 1.22 0.05
C SER A 28 4.62 2.00 -0.70
N GLY A 29 5.14 3.04 -0.05
CA GLY A 29 6.01 4.01 -0.71
C GLY A 29 5.32 4.78 -1.81
N GLU A 30 5.88 4.69 -3.01
CA GLU A 30 5.32 5.28 -4.22
C GLU A 30 4.28 4.38 -4.91
N ASN A 31 4.17 3.12 -4.49
CA ASN A 31 3.26 2.14 -5.08
C ASN A 31 1.86 2.31 -4.49
N ILE A 32 0.86 2.35 -5.37
CA ILE A 32 -0.57 2.38 -5.02
C ILE A 32 -1.20 1.17 -5.68
N THR A 33 -1.71 0.25 -4.87
CA THR A 33 -2.40 -0.96 -5.35
C THR A 33 -3.88 -0.88 -4.99
N PRO A 34 -4.79 -0.88 -5.99
CA PRO A 34 -6.23 -0.98 -5.74
C PRO A 34 -6.60 -2.38 -5.24
N ILE A 35 -7.58 -2.44 -4.34
CA ILE A 35 -8.05 -3.66 -3.69
C ILE A 35 -9.58 -3.69 -3.75
N ASP A 36 -10.14 -4.81 -4.21
CA ASP A 36 -11.58 -5.05 -4.13
C ASP A 36 -11.98 -5.40 -2.69
N GLN A 37 -13.17 -4.96 -2.27
CA GLN A 37 -13.71 -5.19 -0.93
C GLN A 37 -13.86 -6.65 -0.55
N LYS A 38 -13.98 -7.55 -1.54
CA LYS A 38 -14.14 -8.99 -1.32
C LYS A 38 -12.81 -9.71 -1.07
N LEU A 39 -11.69 -9.00 -1.15
CA LEU A 39 -10.36 -9.58 -1.01
C LEU A 39 -9.88 -9.50 0.44
N HIS A 40 -9.17 -10.52 0.88
CA HIS A 40 -8.46 -10.53 2.16
C HIS A 40 -7.02 -10.08 1.96
N ILE A 41 -6.50 -9.28 2.88
CA ILE A 41 -5.11 -8.79 2.84
C ILE A 41 -4.32 -9.48 3.95
N GLY A 42 -3.28 -10.24 3.61
CA GLY A 42 -2.34 -10.83 4.55
C GLY A 42 -0.95 -10.20 4.44
N ILE A 43 -0.37 -9.78 5.55
CA ILE A 43 1.02 -9.26 5.60
C ILE A 43 1.93 -10.35 6.16
N THR A 44 3.11 -10.52 5.58
CA THR A 44 4.13 -11.44 6.10
C THR A 44 5.35 -10.72 6.65
N SER A 45 6.18 -11.44 7.40
CA SER A 45 7.45 -10.96 7.93
C SER A 45 8.47 -10.59 6.84
N ASP A 46 8.27 -11.10 5.63
CA ASP A 46 9.25 -11.02 4.54
C ASP A 46 9.00 -9.79 3.65
N ASN A 47 8.33 -8.77 4.19
CA ASN A 47 7.89 -7.56 3.49
C ASN A 47 7.03 -7.89 2.25
N LYS A 48 6.10 -8.83 2.40
CA LYS A 48 5.14 -9.16 1.35
C LYS A 48 3.72 -8.96 1.85
N ALA A 49 2.85 -8.57 0.94
CA ALA A 49 1.41 -8.63 1.12
C ALA A 49 0.82 -9.65 0.14
N PHE A 50 -0.11 -10.45 0.62
CA PHE A 50 -0.93 -11.34 -0.19
C PHE A 50 -2.35 -10.80 -0.24
N ILE A 51 -2.87 -10.66 -1.45
CA ILE A 51 -4.27 -10.31 -1.69
C ILE A 51 -4.96 -11.58 -2.16
N THR A 52 -5.86 -12.10 -1.33
CA THR A 52 -6.59 -13.34 -1.61
C THR A 52 -8.00 -13.01 -2.07
N ASP A 53 -8.37 -13.46 -3.26
CA ASP A 53 -9.73 -13.39 -3.79
C ASP A 53 -10.65 -14.46 -3.20
N SER A 54 -11.94 -14.20 -3.24
CA SER A 54 -13.03 -15.14 -3.02
C SER A 54 -12.89 -16.45 -3.80
N SER A 55 -12.24 -16.42 -4.97
CA SER A 55 -11.91 -17.61 -5.77
C SER A 55 -10.58 -18.29 -5.36
N SER A 56 -10.01 -17.94 -4.21
CA SER A 56 -8.71 -18.46 -3.71
C SER A 56 -7.50 -18.17 -4.61
N ARG A 57 -7.59 -17.12 -5.44
CA ARG A 57 -6.42 -16.62 -6.17
C ARG A 57 -5.66 -15.68 -5.26
N GLU A 58 -4.35 -15.86 -5.17
CA GLU A 58 -3.46 -15.03 -4.36
C GLU A 58 -2.56 -14.21 -5.27
N GLU A 59 -2.58 -12.90 -5.07
CA GLU A 59 -1.63 -11.98 -5.69
C GLU A 59 -0.62 -11.53 -4.64
N GLU A 60 0.68 -11.70 -4.95
CA GLU A 60 1.78 -11.27 -4.08
C GLU A 60 2.24 -9.86 -4.46
N ILE A 61 2.36 -8.99 -3.47
CA ILE A 61 2.88 -7.63 -3.60
C ILE A 61 4.10 -7.48 -2.72
N LEU A 62 5.19 -6.98 -3.29
CA LEU A 62 6.38 -6.62 -2.54
C LEU A 62 6.16 -5.27 -1.85
N LEU A 63 6.37 -5.25 -0.54
CA LEU A 63 6.34 -4.04 0.27
C LEU A 63 7.79 -3.55 0.42
N PRO A 64 8.09 -2.28 0.12
CA PRO A 64 9.43 -1.74 0.34
C PRO A 64 9.82 -1.85 1.82
N PRO A 65 11.03 -2.35 2.13
CA PRO A 65 11.52 -2.38 3.51
C PRO A 65 11.64 -0.96 4.07
N GLU A 66 11.40 -0.82 5.38
CA GLU A 66 11.54 0.44 6.13
C GLU A 66 10.59 1.58 5.69
N GLU A 67 9.61 1.31 4.84
CA GLU A 67 8.58 2.26 4.46
C GLU A 67 7.24 1.98 5.16
N MET A 68 6.53 3.04 5.49
CA MET A 68 5.22 2.93 6.13
C MET A 68 4.15 2.57 5.10
N ASN A 69 3.48 1.44 5.32
CA ASN A 69 2.34 1.04 4.52
C ASN A 69 1.07 1.73 5.03
N LYS A 70 0.20 2.17 4.11
CA LYS A 70 -1.08 2.81 4.41
C LYS A 70 -2.20 2.09 3.68
N LEU A 71 -3.17 1.59 4.45
CA LEU A 71 -4.42 1.04 3.91
C LEU A 71 -5.50 2.13 3.99
N VAL A 72 -6.09 2.48 2.85
CA VAL A 72 -7.16 3.48 2.73
C VAL A 72 -8.46 2.78 2.41
N VAL A 73 -9.46 2.91 3.28
CA VAL A 73 -10.79 2.32 3.12
C VAL A 73 -11.78 3.47 2.97
N PRO A 74 -12.32 3.73 1.75
CA PRO A 74 -13.22 4.85 1.55
C PRO A 74 -14.59 4.58 2.18
N TYR A 75 -15.39 5.65 2.28
CA TYR A 75 -16.71 5.62 2.90
C TYR A 75 -17.61 4.52 2.34
N GLY A 76 -18.37 3.85 3.22
CA GLY A 76 -19.26 2.75 2.86
C GLY A 76 -18.56 1.41 2.62
N LYS A 77 -17.22 1.36 2.67
CA LYS A 77 -16.45 0.12 2.52
C LYS A 77 -15.99 -0.46 3.86
N ARG A 78 -15.57 -1.72 3.82
CA ARG A 78 -14.95 -2.44 4.93
C ARG A 78 -13.93 -3.41 4.35
N THR A 79 -12.91 -3.74 5.13
CA THR A 79 -11.93 -4.78 4.79
C THR A 79 -11.35 -5.39 6.05
N SER A 80 -10.59 -6.46 5.87
CA SER A 80 -9.86 -7.12 6.93
C SER A 80 -8.42 -7.32 6.50
N ILE A 81 -7.50 -7.10 7.44
CA ILE A 81 -6.08 -7.36 7.27
C ILE A 81 -5.62 -8.35 8.34
N THR A 82 -4.82 -9.33 7.95
CA THR A 82 -4.05 -10.18 8.86
C THR A 82 -2.62 -9.69 8.87
N LEU A 83 -2.11 -9.29 10.03
CA LEU A 83 -0.73 -8.86 10.21
C LEU A 83 0.22 -10.07 10.31
N SER A 84 1.52 -9.81 10.21
CA SER A 84 2.56 -10.85 10.19
C SER A 84 2.66 -11.68 11.47
N ASP A 85 2.16 -11.16 12.58
CA ASP A 85 2.04 -11.84 13.87
C ASP A 85 0.76 -12.70 13.99
N GLY A 86 -0.08 -12.73 12.94
CA GLY A 86 -1.37 -13.40 12.91
C GLY A 86 -2.53 -12.57 13.47
N THR A 87 -2.27 -11.33 13.94
CA THR A 87 -3.32 -10.42 14.40
C THR A 87 -4.27 -10.09 13.26
N LYS A 88 -5.58 -10.22 13.50
CA LYS A 88 -6.62 -9.86 12.54
C LYS A 88 -7.25 -8.53 12.91
N VAL A 89 -7.28 -7.60 11.97
CA VAL A 89 -7.88 -6.27 12.13
C VAL A 89 -8.99 -6.11 11.11
N TRP A 90 -10.18 -5.70 11.58
CA TRP A 90 -11.31 -5.35 10.73
C TRP A 90 -11.39 -3.83 10.65
N LEU A 91 -11.20 -3.29 9.46
CA LEU A 91 -11.34 -1.86 9.20
C LEU A 91 -12.73 -1.59 8.61
N ASN A 92 -13.44 -0.68 9.27
CA ASN A 92 -14.67 -0.08 8.75
C ASN A 92 -14.34 1.26 8.08
N SER A 93 -15.25 1.76 7.28
CA SER A 93 -15.16 3.08 6.65
C SER A 93 -15.19 4.19 7.70
N GLY A 94 -14.36 5.22 7.52
CA GLY A 94 -14.32 6.41 8.38
C GLY A 94 -13.01 7.18 8.24
#